data_AF-A0A8J5HPM8-F1
#
_entry.id   AF-A0A8J5HPM8-F1
#
_cell.length_a   1.000
_cell.length_b   1.000
_cell.length_c   1.000
_cell.angle_alpha   90.00
_cell.angle_beta   90.00
_cell.angle_gamma   90.00
#
_symmetry.space_group_name_H-M   'P 1'
#
loop_
_entity.id
_entity.type
_entity.pdbx_description
1 polymer ?
#
loop_
_entity_poly.entity_id
_entity_poly.type
_entity_poly.pdbx_seq_one_letter_code
_entity_poly.pdbx_strand_id
1 'polypeptide(L)'
;MLHEHVDTANKQPEKNGVNNLFRKHGSTLFRSHWQVETSDINFQLVPGLQPGHFYAWIVVNGIMHKIPLKIPRVFYLNSKAPITEDFPGRRVKKILPHGKPNYNLIEVVITEEQFRAESKKFAALLADPEIEGIYETKVPLEFHAIVQLGCVCKLDKAVKHKNADDGWNLNELHMKTTTECSYLEQSITYFYLYHSLSDGRAIYVIYFPRSTISVVVVNPFQNKELSSSILEKQFHEACQTLGIERPTKGNITFKLEYVRSIEAGVKILQSTLLEYRHQHPQPAIAIIEYPGFQATKSGIRILQEFPCVTIPCNASDCNYQALGWQVTAGKISMQRCAASSQWFMERVLLSRYAHVPFGNIELDKLLFTADVFFSRALRDQQQSFASSLSLSFCSKILLEIVSQVLWISDDGIPDFGGIYEGETCFVDEVRLLK
;
A
#
# COMPACT_ATOMS: atom_id res chain seq x y z
N MET A 1 -37.71 -53.45 36.49
CA MET A 1 -36.85 -52.25 36.60
C MET A 1 -37.28 -51.28 35.49
N LEU A 2 -37.81 -50.12 35.90
CA LEU A 2 -37.83 -48.80 35.23
C LEU A 2 -38.52 -48.71 33.85
N HIS A 3 -39.78 -48.27 33.78
CA HIS A 3 -40.27 -46.86 33.64
C HIS A 3 -39.80 -46.09 32.38
N GLU A 4 -40.78 -45.84 31.51
CA GLU A 4 -41.13 -44.58 30.80
C GLU A 4 -40.03 -43.67 30.22
N HIS A 5 -40.13 -43.29 28.94
CA HIS A 5 -40.85 -42.07 28.54
C HIS A 5 -40.89 -41.90 27.01
N VAL A 6 -42.03 -41.38 26.55
CA VAL A 6 -42.27 -40.80 25.25
C VAL A 6 -41.63 -39.42 25.24
N ASP A 7 -40.82 -39.09 24.23
CA ASP A 7 -40.43 -37.71 23.97
C ASP A 7 -40.58 -37.31 22.50
N THR A 8 -41.14 -36.12 22.39
CA THR A 8 -41.78 -35.47 21.25
C THR A 8 -40.78 -34.93 20.23
N ALA A 9 -41.17 -35.03 18.96
CA ALA A 9 -40.51 -34.38 17.84
C ALA A 9 -40.56 -32.85 18.00
N ASN A 10 -39.44 -32.23 18.34
CA ASN A 10 -39.27 -30.78 18.33
C ASN A 10 -38.49 -30.39 17.06
N LYS A 11 -39.21 -30.02 15.99
CA LYS A 11 -38.64 -29.37 14.80
C LYS A 11 -38.20 -27.96 15.18
N GLN A 12 -36.91 -27.74 15.38
CA GLN A 12 -36.32 -26.40 15.31
C GLN A 12 -35.90 -26.07 13.87
N PRO A 13 -36.16 -24.86 13.37
CA PRO A 13 -35.90 -24.49 11.98
C PRO A 13 -34.40 -24.34 11.70
N GLU A 14 -33.97 -24.88 10.57
CA GLU A 14 -32.62 -24.81 10.03
C GLU A 14 -32.12 -23.35 9.93
N LYS A 15 -31.26 -22.94 10.87
CA LYS A 15 -30.38 -21.76 10.73
C LYS A 15 -29.08 -22.09 9.99
N ASN A 16 -29.10 -23.05 9.05
CA ASN A 16 -27.89 -23.56 8.38
C ASN A 16 -27.70 -23.07 6.94
N GLY A 17 -28.58 -22.21 6.42
CA GLY A 17 -28.49 -21.70 5.04
C GLY A 17 -27.35 -20.70 4.81
N VAL A 18 -27.04 -19.85 5.79
CA VAL A 18 -26.03 -18.78 5.63
C VAL A 18 -24.62 -19.32 5.83
N ASN A 19 -24.41 -20.21 6.81
CA ASN A 19 -23.10 -20.83 7.05
C ASN A 19 -22.64 -21.77 5.91
N ASN A 20 -23.55 -22.35 5.14
CA ASN A 20 -23.19 -23.19 3.99
C ASN A 20 -22.73 -22.40 2.75
N LEU A 21 -23.07 -21.11 2.63
CA LEU A 21 -22.59 -20.27 1.52
C LEU A 21 -21.14 -19.79 1.76
N PHE A 22 -20.81 -19.43 3.00
CA PHE A 22 -19.44 -19.10 3.42
C PHE A 22 -18.54 -20.33 3.46
N ARG A 23 -19.07 -21.51 3.86
CA ARG A 23 -18.30 -22.76 3.86
C ARG A 23 -17.95 -23.25 2.45
N LYS A 24 -18.72 -22.91 1.42
CA LYS A 24 -18.39 -23.22 0.01
C LYS A 24 -17.24 -22.37 -0.55
N HIS A 25 -17.09 -21.13 -0.10
CA HIS A 25 -15.93 -20.30 -0.48
C HIS A 25 -14.66 -20.74 0.26
N GLY A 26 -14.80 -21.11 1.55
CA GLY A 26 -13.73 -21.74 2.32
C GLY A 26 -13.28 -23.09 1.74
N SER A 27 -14.21 -24.00 1.41
CA SER A 27 -13.85 -25.35 0.95
C SER A 27 -13.26 -25.43 -0.46
N THR A 28 -13.50 -24.43 -1.31
CA THR A 28 -12.86 -24.36 -2.64
C THR A 28 -11.40 -23.87 -2.54
N LEU A 29 -11.06 -23.10 -1.50
CA LEU A 29 -9.66 -22.79 -1.15
C LEU A 29 -8.88 -24.02 -0.66
N PHE A 30 -9.56 -25.06 -0.17
CA PHE A 30 -8.94 -26.24 0.45
C PHE A 30 -8.81 -27.48 -0.46
N ARG A 31 -9.46 -27.52 -1.63
CA ARG A 31 -9.29 -28.62 -2.60
C ARG A 31 -8.37 -28.29 -3.77
N SER A 32 -8.19 -27.00 -4.04
CA SER A 32 -7.11 -26.53 -4.91
C SER A 32 -5.85 -26.59 -4.05
N HIS A 33 -4.94 -27.48 -4.40
CA HIS A 33 -3.64 -27.57 -3.76
C HIS A 33 -3.07 -26.15 -3.72
N TRP A 34 -2.68 -25.66 -2.53
CA TRP A 34 -1.76 -24.53 -2.43
C TRP A 34 -0.36 -24.99 -2.89
N GLN A 35 -0.29 -25.61 -4.07
CA GLN A 35 0.86 -25.52 -4.94
C GLN A 35 0.82 -24.10 -5.47
N VAL A 36 1.50 -23.20 -4.78
CA VAL A 36 1.93 -21.94 -5.37
C VAL A 36 2.95 -22.31 -6.47
N GLU A 37 2.46 -22.83 -7.59
CA GLU A 37 3.19 -23.05 -8.85
C GLU A 37 2.67 -22.13 -9.96
N THR A 38 1.74 -21.23 -9.65
CA THR A 38 1.20 -20.19 -10.54
C THR A 38 0.67 -19.07 -9.63
N SER A 39 1.41 -17.98 -9.42
CA SER A 39 1.59 -16.79 -10.26
C SER A 39 0.65 -15.62 -9.92
N ASP A 40 1.24 -14.45 -9.66
CA ASP A 40 0.63 -13.11 -9.44
C ASP A 40 0.11 -12.71 -8.04
N ILE A 41 0.95 -12.73 -6.99
CA ILE A 41 0.56 -12.17 -5.68
C ILE A 41 0.63 -10.62 -5.69
N ASN A 42 -0.48 -9.94 -6.01
CA ASN A 42 -0.55 -8.47 -5.99
C ASN A 42 -0.65 -7.84 -4.61
N PHE A 43 0.47 -7.81 -3.89
CA PHE A 43 0.54 -7.10 -2.61
C PHE A 43 0.07 -5.64 -2.76
N GLN A 44 -0.96 -5.29 -2.01
CA GLN A 44 -1.06 -3.95 -1.45
C GLN A 44 -1.22 -4.15 0.04
N LEU A 45 -0.25 -3.67 0.81
CA LEU A 45 -0.36 -3.63 2.27
C LEU A 45 -1.22 -2.44 2.67
N VAL A 46 -2.27 -2.71 3.44
CA VAL A 46 -3.12 -1.68 4.05
C VAL A 46 -3.10 -1.90 5.56
N PRO A 47 -2.86 -0.86 6.37
CA PRO A 47 -2.89 -1.01 7.83
C PRO A 47 -4.28 -1.48 8.30
N GLY A 48 -4.28 -2.46 9.20
CA GLY A 48 -5.45 -2.97 9.88
C GLY A 48 -5.85 -2.09 11.08
N LEU A 49 -6.93 -2.49 11.76
CA LEU A 49 -7.44 -1.80 12.95
C LEU A 49 -6.50 -1.92 14.16
N GLN A 50 -5.72 -3.00 14.21
CA GLN A 50 -4.77 -3.28 15.29
C GLN A 50 -3.33 -3.01 14.84
N PRO A 51 -2.46 -2.48 15.71
CA PRO A 51 -1.05 -2.32 15.39
C PRO A 51 -0.41 -3.64 14.95
N GLY A 52 0.43 -3.60 13.92
CA GLY A 52 1.10 -4.79 13.37
C GLY A 52 0.20 -5.71 12.53
N HIS A 53 -1.10 -5.43 12.43
CA HIS A 53 -2.00 -6.14 11.53
C HIS A 53 -2.16 -5.34 10.25
N PHE A 54 -2.05 -6.02 9.12
CA PHE A 54 -2.19 -5.47 7.78
C PHE A 54 -3.11 -6.38 6.96
N TYR A 55 -3.62 -5.85 5.85
CA TYR A 55 -4.25 -6.66 4.82
C TYR A 55 -3.36 -6.63 3.59
N ALA A 56 -3.12 -7.80 3.00
CA ALA A 56 -2.53 -7.92 1.68
C ALA A 56 -3.63 -8.29 0.68
N TRP A 57 -3.74 -7.50 -0.38
CA TRP A 57 -4.39 -7.98 -1.60
C TRP A 57 -3.46 -8.98 -2.28
N ILE A 58 -4.01 -10.04 -2.88
CA ILE A 58 -3.26 -11.05 -3.61
C ILE A 58 -4.09 -11.51 -4.81
N VAL A 59 -3.46 -11.95 -5.89
CA VAL A 59 -4.17 -12.64 -6.97
C VAL A 59 -3.68 -14.08 -7.02
N VAL A 60 -4.63 -15.02 -7.04
CA VAL A 60 -4.35 -16.45 -7.10
C VAL A 60 -5.30 -17.05 -8.11
N ASN A 61 -4.77 -17.72 -9.14
CA ASN A 61 -5.56 -18.31 -10.23
C ASN A 61 -6.54 -17.31 -10.88
N GLY A 62 -6.11 -16.05 -11.05
CA GLY A 62 -6.93 -14.98 -11.64
C GLY A 62 -8.06 -14.46 -10.74
N ILE A 63 -8.09 -14.83 -9.45
CA ILE A 63 -9.06 -14.34 -8.46
C ILE A 63 -8.31 -13.49 -7.44
N MET A 64 -8.89 -12.32 -7.11
CA MET A 64 -8.31 -11.41 -6.13
C MET A 64 -8.86 -11.71 -4.73
N HIS A 65 -7.95 -11.86 -3.77
CA HIS A 65 -8.27 -12.10 -2.37
C HIS A 65 -7.67 -11.02 -1.49
N LYS A 66 -8.33 -10.72 -0.38
CA LYS A 66 -7.84 -9.88 0.69
C LYS A 66 -7.51 -10.77 1.89
N ILE A 67 -6.24 -10.92 2.21
CA ILE A 67 -5.77 -11.78 3.30
C ILE A 67 -5.25 -10.94 4.48
N PRO A 68 -5.54 -11.31 5.74
CA PRO A 68 -4.92 -10.68 6.89
C PRO A 68 -3.45 -11.13 7.02
N LEU A 69 -2.56 -10.17 7.29
CA LEU A 69 -1.13 -10.36 7.49
C LEU A 69 -0.71 -9.76 8.84
N LYS A 70 0.03 -10.52 9.62
CA LYS A 70 0.61 -10.13 10.90
C LYS A 70 2.10 -9.87 10.70
N ILE A 71 2.48 -8.61 10.86
CA ILE A 71 3.86 -8.15 10.73
C ILE A 71 4.42 -7.89 12.12
N PRO A 72 5.44 -8.67 12.57
CA PRO A 72 6.09 -8.43 13.84
C PRO A 72 7.04 -7.23 13.76
N ARG A 73 7.33 -6.65 14.92
CA ARG A 73 8.43 -5.72 15.11
C ARG A 73 9.71 -6.52 15.31
N VAL A 74 10.73 -6.25 14.50
CA VAL A 74 12.08 -6.83 14.63
C VAL A 74 13.05 -5.70 14.94
N PHE A 75 13.85 -5.85 15.99
CA PHE A 75 14.90 -4.91 16.37
C PHE A 75 16.04 -5.66 17.06
N TYR A 76 17.16 -4.99 17.27
CA TYR A 76 18.36 -5.61 17.83
C TYR A 76 18.85 -4.87 19.07
N LEU A 77 19.15 -5.61 20.12
CA LEU A 77 19.73 -5.10 21.36
C LEU A 77 21.19 -5.55 21.44
N ASN A 78 22.12 -4.59 21.51
CA ASN A 78 23.53 -4.89 21.74
C ASN A 78 23.87 -4.60 23.20
N SER A 79 24.28 -5.62 23.96
CA SER A 79 24.68 -5.46 25.36
C SER A 79 26.12 -5.90 25.59
N LYS A 80 26.86 -5.10 26.36
CA LYS A 80 28.24 -5.35 26.78
C LYS A 80 28.32 -6.56 27.71
N ALA A 81 27.39 -6.66 28.65
CA ALA A 81 27.23 -7.82 29.51
C ALA A 81 26.41 -8.93 28.81
N PRO A 82 26.69 -10.21 29.11
CA PRO A 82 25.82 -11.30 28.70
C PRO A 82 24.45 -11.09 29.37
N ILE A 83 23.44 -10.83 28.55
CA ILE A 83 22.06 -10.69 29.02
C ILE A 83 21.62 -12.05 29.59
N THR A 84 21.01 -12.02 30.78
CA THR A 84 20.50 -13.20 31.49
C THR A 84 19.48 -13.97 30.63
N GLU A 85 19.34 -15.27 30.87
CA GLU A 85 18.54 -16.21 30.05
C GLU A 85 17.05 -15.83 29.88
N ASP A 86 16.55 -14.87 30.67
CA ASP A 86 15.15 -14.43 30.68
C ASP A 86 14.78 -13.37 29.62
N PHE A 87 15.74 -12.82 28.86
CA PHE A 87 15.41 -11.81 27.85
C PHE A 87 14.88 -12.44 26.55
N PRO A 88 13.69 -12.00 26.05
CA PRO A 88 13.10 -12.60 24.86
C PRO A 88 13.92 -12.25 23.62
N GLY A 89 14.55 -13.24 23.00
CA GLY A 89 15.24 -13.05 21.74
C GLY A 89 16.25 -14.14 21.43
N ARG A 90 16.81 -14.08 20.22
CA ARG A 90 17.85 -15.00 19.77
C ARG A 90 19.17 -14.25 19.58
N ARG A 91 20.27 -14.86 20.01
CA ARG A 91 21.61 -14.29 19.77
C ARG A 91 21.93 -14.37 18.28
N VAL A 92 22.35 -13.26 17.71
CA VAL A 92 22.70 -13.16 16.28
C VAL A 92 24.06 -12.49 16.11
N LYS A 93 24.72 -12.75 14.98
CA LYS A 93 25.92 -12.02 14.58
C LYS A 93 25.56 -11.14 13.39
N LYS A 94 25.69 -9.82 13.56
CA LYS A 94 25.51 -8.83 12.50
C LYS A 94 26.56 -7.75 12.63
N ILE A 95 26.85 -7.09 11.51
CA ILE A 95 27.66 -5.88 11.50
C ILE A 95 26.78 -4.73 11.97
N LEU A 96 27.25 -4.01 12.99
CA LEU A 96 26.55 -2.87 13.56
C LEU A 96 26.91 -1.57 12.83
N PRO A 97 26.04 -0.56 12.92
CA PRO A 97 26.27 0.77 12.37
C PRO A 97 27.57 1.39 12.83
N HIS A 98 28.17 2.28 12.02
CA HIS A 98 29.35 3.07 12.36
C HIS A 98 30.57 2.27 12.86
N GLY A 99 30.66 0.99 12.49
CA GLY A 99 31.74 0.11 12.96
C GLY A 99 31.70 -0.19 14.46
N LYS A 100 30.54 -0.02 15.11
CA LYS A 100 30.36 -0.32 16.53
C LYS A 100 30.69 -1.79 16.83
N PRO A 101 31.34 -2.08 17.98
CA PRO A 101 31.65 -3.45 18.36
C PRO A 101 30.37 -4.24 18.64
N ASN A 102 30.28 -5.43 18.03
CA ASN A 102 29.24 -6.40 18.36
C ASN A 102 29.64 -7.13 19.64
N TYR A 103 28.88 -6.93 20.72
CA TYR A 103 29.07 -7.61 22.00
C TYR A 103 28.12 -8.82 22.07
N ASN A 104 27.02 -8.71 22.83
CA ASN A 104 25.96 -9.69 22.89
C ASN A 104 24.75 -9.16 22.14
N LEU A 105 24.78 -9.28 20.80
CA LEU A 105 23.68 -8.85 19.96
C LEU A 105 22.52 -9.86 19.99
N ILE A 106 21.34 -9.38 20.38
CA ILE A 106 20.11 -10.17 20.46
C ILE A 106 19.10 -9.60 19.49
N GLU A 107 18.59 -10.45 18.60
CA GLU A 107 17.43 -10.14 17.78
C GLU A 107 16.15 -10.42 18.56
N VAL A 108 15.30 -9.40 18.68
CA VAL A 108 14.02 -9.47 19.37
C VAL A 108 12.92 -9.39 18.33
N VAL A 109 11.98 -10.35 18.39
CA VAL A 109 10.82 -10.43 17.51
C VAL A 109 9.56 -10.43 18.38
N ILE A 110 8.82 -9.33 18.37
CA ILE A 110 7.62 -9.15 19.19
C ILE A 110 6.47 -8.58 18.36
N THR A 111 5.25 -8.58 18.90
CA THR A 111 4.13 -7.89 18.25
C THR A 111 4.29 -6.38 18.37
N GLU A 112 3.75 -5.63 17.41
CA GLU A 112 3.75 -4.17 17.48
C GLU A 112 2.97 -3.63 18.69
N GLU A 113 1.94 -4.35 19.14
CA GLU A 113 1.21 -4.03 20.36
C GLU A 113 2.10 -4.12 21.60
N GLN A 114 2.86 -5.22 21.72
CA GLN A 114 3.84 -5.39 22.80
C GLN A 114 4.91 -4.31 22.74
N PHE A 115 5.46 -4.02 21.55
CA PHE A 115 6.47 -2.98 21.37
C PHE A 115 5.99 -1.61 21.89
N ARG A 116 4.74 -1.24 21.60
CA ARG A 116 4.14 0.02 22.09
C ARG A 116 3.90 0.02 23.60
N ALA A 117 3.38 -1.09 24.13
CA ALA A 117 3.11 -1.24 25.55
C ALA A 117 4.39 -1.18 26.39
N GLU A 118 5.50 -1.70 25.85
CA GLU A 118 6.79 -1.78 26.53
C GLU A 118 7.73 -0.60 26.25
N SER A 119 7.25 0.46 25.61
CA SER A 119 8.01 1.70 25.33
C SER A 119 8.82 2.22 26.53
N LYS A 120 8.26 2.18 27.74
CA LYS A 120 8.94 2.58 28.98
C LYS A 120 10.10 1.64 29.36
N LYS A 121 9.96 0.33 29.11
CA LYS A 121 11.03 -0.64 29.35
C LYS A 121 12.20 -0.41 28.39
N PHE A 122 11.92 -0.09 27.13
CA PHE A 122 12.96 0.25 26.15
C PHE A 122 13.71 1.53 26.53
N ALA A 123 13.00 2.56 27.00
CA ALA A 123 13.65 3.77 27.51
C ALA A 123 14.56 3.48 28.72
N ALA A 124 14.16 2.56 29.60
CA ALA A 124 14.99 2.13 30.72
C ALA A 124 16.22 1.32 30.25
N LEU A 125 16.07 0.45 29.26
CA LEU A 125 17.18 -0.30 28.66
C LEU A 125 18.21 0.65 28.01
N LEU A 126 17.77 1.70 27.32
CA LEU A 126 18.68 2.70 26.75
C LEU A 126 19.44 3.51 27.80
N ALA A 127 18.88 3.64 29.01
CA ALA A 127 19.54 4.31 30.13
C ALA A 127 20.53 3.40 30.88
N ASP A 128 20.52 2.09 30.61
CA ASP A 128 21.41 1.12 31.24
C ASP A 128 22.82 1.20 30.61
N PRO A 129 23.89 1.44 31.40
CA PRO A 129 25.25 1.54 30.88
C PRO A 129 25.79 0.25 30.23
N GLU A 130 25.20 -0.90 30.56
CA GLU A 130 25.55 -2.19 29.95
C GLU A 130 24.97 -2.33 28.54
N ILE A 131 23.90 -1.60 28.22
CA ILE A 131 23.36 -1.55 26.87
C ILE A 131 24.19 -0.59 26.04
N GLU A 132 24.72 -1.09 24.93
CA GLU A 132 25.44 -0.26 23.97
C GLU A 132 24.48 0.49 23.05
N GLY A 133 23.40 -0.18 22.62
CA GLY A 133 22.39 0.45 21.76
C GLY A 133 21.25 -0.49 21.38
N ILE A 134 20.15 0.12 20.92
CA ILE A 134 19.01 -0.57 20.34
C ILE A 134 18.86 -0.10 18.88
N TYR A 135 18.86 -1.06 17.96
CA TYR A 135 18.91 -0.81 16.52
C TYR A 135 17.62 -1.24 15.83
N GLU A 136 17.27 -0.55 14.74
CA GLU A 136 16.11 -0.83 13.86
C GLU A 136 14.71 -0.62 14.50
N THR A 137 14.64 0.03 15.66
CA THR A 137 13.36 0.34 16.34
C THR A 137 12.42 1.19 15.48
N LYS A 138 12.96 2.01 14.59
CA LYS A 138 12.23 3.00 13.76
C LYS A 138 11.90 2.52 12.34
N VAL A 139 12.26 1.30 11.95
CA VAL A 139 11.95 0.78 10.60
C VAL A 139 10.43 0.59 10.46
N PRO A 140 9.73 1.23 9.50
CA PRO A 140 8.29 1.02 9.36
C PRO A 140 7.95 -0.45 9.05
N LEU A 141 6.90 -1.00 9.68
CA LEU A 141 6.50 -2.40 9.49
C LEU A 141 6.14 -2.71 8.04
N GLU A 142 5.48 -1.77 7.37
CA GLU A 142 5.14 -1.87 5.95
C GLU A 142 6.40 -1.98 5.09
N PHE A 143 7.39 -1.10 5.33
CA PHE A 143 8.68 -1.14 4.63
C PHE A 143 9.41 -2.45 4.88
N HIS A 144 9.45 -2.92 6.13
CA HIS A 144 10.03 -4.22 6.48
C HIS A 144 9.40 -5.37 5.68
N ALA A 145 8.07 -5.40 5.57
CA ALA A 145 7.37 -6.41 4.79
C ALA A 145 7.63 -6.29 3.27
N ILE A 146 7.74 -5.09 2.72
CA ILE A 146 8.10 -4.87 1.30
C ILE A 146 9.50 -5.37 1.01
N VAL A 147 10.46 -5.07 1.89
CA VAL A 147 11.84 -5.55 1.76
C VAL A 147 11.89 -7.07 1.85
N GLN A 148 11.08 -7.68 2.74
CA GLN A 148 11.08 -9.13 2.94
C GLN A 148 10.33 -9.94 1.89
N LEU A 149 9.17 -9.48 1.42
CA LEU A 149 8.29 -10.24 0.52
C LEU A 149 8.41 -9.81 -0.93
N GLY A 150 8.78 -8.56 -1.18
CA GLY A 150 8.72 -7.95 -2.50
C GLY A 150 7.32 -7.95 -3.11
N CYS A 151 7.25 -7.88 -4.44
CA CYS A 151 5.99 -7.87 -5.19
C CYS A 151 5.43 -9.27 -5.45
N VAL A 152 6.19 -10.33 -5.21
CA VAL A 152 5.75 -11.72 -5.43
C VAL A 152 6.28 -12.57 -4.29
N CYS A 153 5.43 -13.39 -3.69
CA CYS A 153 5.87 -14.36 -2.69
C CYS A 153 5.26 -15.75 -2.89
N LYS A 154 5.69 -16.70 -2.08
CA LYS A 154 5.16 -18.05 -1.99
C LYS A 154 4.99 -18.43 -0.54
N LEU A 155 3.89 -19.13 -0.24
CA LEU A 155 3.66 -19.70 1.08
C LEU A 155 4.62 -20.88 1.33
N ASP A 156 5.14 -20.96 2.55
CA ASP A 156 5.93 -22.10 2.98
C ASP A 156 5.09 -23.40 2.94
N LYS A 157 5.68 -24.46 2.37
CA LYS A 157 5.07 -25.79 2.22
C LYS A 157 4.80 -26.46 3.57
N ALA A 158 5.48 -26.04 4.63
CA ALA A 158 5.30 -26.55 5.99
C ALA A 158 3.96 -26.14 6.62
N VAL A 159 3.35 -25.04 6.15
CA VAL A 159 2.08 -24.53 6.69
C VAL A 159 0.91 -25.21 5.97
N LYS A 160 0.63 -26.46 6.36
CA LYS A 160 -0.58 -27.17 5.93
C LYS A 160 -1.66 -26.97 6.99
N HIS A 161 -2.87 -26.58 6.58
CA HIS A 161 -4.11 -26.56 7.40
C HIS A 161 -4.38 -25.33 8.30
N LYS A 162 -4.01 -24.11 7.90
CA LYS A 162 -4.47 -22.88 8.57
C LYS A 162 -5.73 -22.32 7.89
N ASN A 163 -6.68 -21.80 8.67
CA ASN A 163 -7.80 -21.07 8.07
C ASN A 163 -7.29 -19.71 7.56
N ALA A 164 -7.74 -19.31 6.37
CA ALA A 164 -7.35 -18.02 5.77
C ALA A 164 -7.74 -16.81 6.66
N ASP A 165 -8.75 -16.98 7.51
CA ASP A 165 -9.27 -15.95 8.42
C ASP A 165 -8.37 -15.72 9.65
N ASP A 166 -7.52 -16.69 10.03
CA ASP A 166 -6.67 -16.60 11.23
C ASP A 166 -5.46 -15.66 11.04
N GLY A 167 -5.21 -15.24 9.79
CA GLY A 167 -4.12 -14.37 9.39
C GLY A 167 -2.77 -15.07 9.26
N TRP A 168 -1.97 -14.57 8.34
CA TRP A 168 -0.65 -15.11 8.00
C TRP A 168 0.45 -14.36 8.73
N ASN A 169 1.47 -15.06 9.20
CA ASN A 169 2.67 -14.39 9.73
C ASN A 169 3.61 -14.06 8.58
N LEU A 170 4.33 -12.94 8.68
CA LEU A 170 5.28 -12.52 7.64
C LEU A 170 6.33 -13.60 7.30
N ASN A 171 6.75 -14.38 8.30
CA ASN A 171 7.76 -15.44 8.13
C ASN A 171 7.24 -16.70 7.43
N GLU A 172 5.92 -16.86 7.30
CA GLU A 172 5.30 -17.96 6.57
C GLU A 172 5.34 -17.73 5.04
N LEU A 173 5.75 -16.53 4.61
CA LEU A 173 5.79 -16.09 3.22
C LEU A 173 7.24 -15.80 2.79
N HIS A 174 7.61 -16.30 1.62
CA HIS A 174 8.94 -16.14 1.06
C HIS A 174 8.91 -15.42 -0.28
N MET A 175 9.74 -14.39 -0.44
CA MET A 175 9.87 -13.66 -1.69
C MET A 175 10.24 -14.59 -2.85
N LYS A 176 9.72 -14.26 -4.03
CA LYS A 176 10.06 -14.87 -5.30
C LYS A 176 10.46 -13.80 -6.30
N THR A 177 11.32 -14.18 -7.23
CA THR A 177 11.76 -13.30 -8.30
C THR A 177 10.66 -13.17 -9.35
N THR A 178 10.62 -12.04 -10.05
CA THR A 178 9.71 -11.79 -11.18
C THR A 178 10.00 -12.72 -12.37
N THR A 179 11.17 -13.34 -12.42
CA THR A 179 11.54 -14.38 -13.38
C THR A 179 10.98 -15.76 -13.04
N GLU A 180 10.88 -16.10 -11.74
CA GLU A 180 10.22 -17.34 -11.31
C GLU A 180 8.71 -17.23 -11.42
N CYS A 181 8.18 -16.02 -11.22
CA CYS A 181 6.76 -15.75 -11.24
C CYS A 181 6.53 -14.33 -11.72
N SER A 182 5.95 -14.20 -12.91
CA SER A 182 5.54 -12.93 -13.46
C SER A 182 4.62 -12.17 -12.49
N TYR A 183 4.73 -10.85 -12.53
CA TYR A 183 3.96 -9.93 -11.68
C TYR A 183 3.13 -9.02 -12.57
N LEU A 184 1.80 -9.09 -12.47
CA LEU A 184 0.87 -8.28 -13.26
C LEU A 184 1.03 -8.47 -14.78
N GLU A 185 1.53 -9.63 -15.23
CA GLU A 185 1.77 -9.90 -16.65
C GLU A 185 0.47 -10.20 -17.41
N GLN A 186 -0.48 -10.84 -16.73
CA GLN A 186 -1.86 -10.94 -17.20
C GLN A 186 -2.57 -9.59 -17.06
N SER A 187 -3.46 -9.27 -18.01
CA SER A 187 -4.19 -8.00 -18.07
C SER A 187 -5.21 -7.87 -16.94
N ILE A 188 -4.71 -7.57 -15.75
CA ILE A 188 -5.54 -7.11 -14.63
C ILE A 188 -6.17 -5.79 -15.03
N THR A 189 -7.47 -5.71 -14.83
CA THR A 189 -8.20 -4.49 -15.14
C THR A 189 -7.89 -3.45 -14.08
N TYR A 190 -7.93 -2.19 -14.46
CA TYR A 190 -7.98 -1.11 -13.48
C TYR A 190 -9.15 -0.21 -13.83
N PHE A 191 -9.62 0.54 -12.86
CA PHE A 191 -10.46 1.69 -13.13
C PHE A 191 -9.84 2.91 -12.46
N TYR A 192 -10.04 4.06 -13.08
CA TYR A 192 -9.48 5.32 -12.64
C TYR A 192 -10.59 6.21 -12.09
N LEU A 193 -10.40 6.72 -10.88
CA LEU A 193 -11.30 7.65 -10.21
C LEU A 193 -10.57 8.99 -10.07
N TYR A 194 -11.13 10.02 -10.70
CA TYR A 194 -10.66 11.39 -10.61
C TYR A 194 -11.69 12.27 -9.92
N HIS A 195 -11.20 13.20 -9.11
CA HIS A 195 -12.03 14.18 -8.45
C HIS A 195 -11.36 15.55 -8.42
N SER A 196 -12.15 16.56 -8.76
CA SER A 196 -11.81 17.95 -8.48
C SER A 196 -12.97 18.64 -7.75
N LEU A 197 -12.63 19.43 -6.73
CA LEU A 197 -13.56 20.18 -5.89
C LEU A 197 -13.12 21.64 -5.77
N SER A 198 -14.06 22.57 -5.94
CA SER A 198 -13.83 24.00 -5.79
C SER A 198 -15.13 24.70 -5.38
N ASP A 199 -15.16 25.29 -4.18
CA ASP A 199 -16.26 26.12 -3.67
C ASP A 199 -17.67 25.51 -3.83
N GLY A 200 -17.84 24.24 -3.41
CA GLY A 200 -19.12 23.52 -3.51
C GLY A 200 -19.47 23.01 -4.91
N ARG A 201 -18.61 23.24 -5.90
CA ARG A 201 -18.69 22.68 -7.25
C ARG A 201 -17.69 21.55 -7.38
N ALA A 202 -18.08 20.44 -8.00
CA ALA A 202 -17.20 19.31 -8.17
C ALA A 202 -17.38 18.64 -9.52
N ILE A 203 -16.33 17.96 -9.98
CA ILE A 203 -16.42 16.99 -11.06
C ILE A 203 -15.83 15.68 -10.57
N TYR A 204 -16.61 14.61 -10.70
CA TYR A 204 -16.14 13.25 -10.46
C TYR A 204 -16.10 12.52 -11.79
N VAL A 205 -15.04 11.75 -12.02
CA VAL A 205 -14.92 10.91 -13.21
C VAL A 205 -14.51 9.51 -12.81
N ILE A 206 -15.25 8.52 -13.29
CA ILE A 206 -14.85 7.12 -13.27
C ILE A 206 -14.55 6.70 -14.70
N TYR A 207 -13.32 6.30 -14.94
CA TYR A 207 -12.87 5.77 -16.22
C TYR A 207 -12.63 4.27 -16.10
N PHE A 208 -13.42 3.51 -16.85
CA PHE A 208 -13.21 2.09 -17.12
C PHE A 208 -12.58 1.94 -18.51
N PRO A 209 -11.29 1.60 -18.60
CA PRO A 209 -10.61 1.39 -19.87
C PRO A 209 -11.39 0.43 -20.77
N ARG A 210 -11.60 0.82 -22.03
CA ARG A 210 -12.30 0.02 -23.06
C ARG A 210 -13.80 -0.25 -22.79
N SER A 211 -14.42 0.45 -21.85
CA SER A 211 -15.86 0.29 -21.58
C SER A 211 -16.59 1.64 -21.50
N THR A 212 -16.38 2.41 -20.43
CA THR A 212 -17.22 3.55 -20.11
C THR A 212 -16.44 4.63 -19.38
N ILE A 213 -16.71 5.89 -19.70
CA ILE A 213 -16.34 7.05 -18.88
C ILE A 213 -17.63 7.62 -18.29
N SER A 214 -17.75 7.58 -16.97
CA SER A 214 -18.86 8.17 -16.22
C SER A 214 -18.41 9.46 -15.57
N VAL A 215 -19.06 10.57 -15.92
CA VAL A 215 -18.77 11.91 -15.41
C VAL A 215 -19.98 12.41 -14.62
N VAL A 216 -19.75 12.80 -13.37
CA VAL A 216 -20.76 13.39 -12.50
C VAL A 216 -20.33 14.82 -12.17
N VAL A 217 -21.12 15.78 -12.63
CA VAL A 217 -20.91 17.21 -12.36
C VAL A 217 -21.79 17.63 -11.19
N VAL A 218 -21.18 18.03 -10.09
CA VAL A 218 -21.86 18.67 -8.97
C VAL A 218 -21.89 20.16 -9.21
N ASN A 219 -23.08 20.69 -9.49
CA ASN A 219 -23.30 22.10 -9.66
C ASN A 219 -24.58 22.51 -8.89
N PRO A 220 -24.46 23.37 -7.86
CA PRO A 220 -25.63 23.93 -7.18
C PRO A 220 -26.54 24.73 -8.13
N PHE A 221 -25.97 25.25 -9.21
CA PHE A 221 -26.67 26.05 -10.21
C PHE A 221 -27.17 25.20 -11.39
N GLN A 222 -28.18 25.68 -12.10
CA GLN A 222 -28.84 24.92 -13.18
C GLN A 222 -28.17 25.05 -14.55
N ASN A 223 -27.04 25.77 -14.67
CA ASN A 223 -26.32 25.86 -15.94
C ASN A 223 -25.63 24.52 -16.27
N LYS A 224 -25.81 24.07 -17.50
CA LYS A 224 -25.17 22.89 -18.07
C LYS A 224 -24.38 23.31 -19.30
N GLU A 225 -23.06 23.25 -19.19
CA GLU A 225 -22.14 23.66 -20.26
C GLU A 225 -21.46 22.46 -20.93
N LEU A 226 -21.41 21.30 -20.26
CA LEU A 226 -20.84 20.07 -20.80
C LEU A 226 -21.92 19.21 -21.47
N SER A 227 -21.51 18.52 -22.51
CA SER A 227 -22.24 17.41 -23.14
C SER A 227 -21.30 16.21 -23.26
N SER A 228 -21.87 15.01 -23.38
CA SER A 228 -21.08 13.80 -23.64
C SER A 228 -20.22 13.92 -24.91
N SER A 229 -20.71 14.61 -25.95
CA SER A 229 -19.98 14.84 -27.19
C SER A 229 -18.76 15.76 -27.02
N ILE A 230 -18.86 16.78 -26.15
CA ILE A 230 -17.73 17.64 -25.80
C ILE A 230 -16.66 16.81 -25.07
N LEU A 231 -17.07 16.01 -24.08
CA LEU A 231 -16.15 15.16 -23.31
C LEU A 231 -15.46 14.12 -24.20
N GLU A 232 -16.20 13.49 -25.11
CA GLU A 232 -15.65 12.55 -26.09
C GLU A 232 -14.58 13.22 -26.97
N LYS A 233 -14.87 14.41 -27.49
CA LYS A 233 -13.90 15.20 -28.26
C LYS A 233 -12.65 15.54 -27.43
N GLN A 234 -12.83 16.02 -26.19
CA GLN A 234 -11.71 16.37 -25.30
C GLN A 234 -10.86 15.15 -24.92
N PHE A 235 -11.47 13.99 -24.66
CA PHE A 235 -10.76 12.75 -24.40
C PHE A 235 -9.96 12.30 -25.63
N HIS A 236 -10.55 12.40 -26.81
CA HIS A 236 -9.87 12.06 -28.05
C HIS A 236 -8.66 12.96 -28.32
N GLU A 237 -8.80 14.27 -28.13
CA GLU A 237 -7.70 15.25 -28.23
C GLU A 237 -6.58 14.93 -27.22
N ALA A 238 -6.94 14.54 -25.98
CA ALA A 238 -5.97 14.14 -24.97
C ALA A 238 -5.19 12.87 -25.36
N CYS A 239 -5.88 11.82 -25.83
CA CYS A 239 -5.23 10.61 -26.32
C CYS A 239 -4.26 10.89 -27.47
N GLN A 240 -4.65 11.75 -28.43
CA GLN A 240 -3.78 12.16 -29.54
C GLN A 240 -2.52 12.88 -29.05
N THR A 241 -2.68 13.80 -28.11
CA THR A 241 -1.57 14.59 -27.54
C THR A 241 -0.55 13.68 -26.82
N LEU A 242 -1.04 12.64 -26.14
CA LEU A 242 -0.21 11.68 -25.41
C LEU A 242 0.33 10.54 -26.28
N GLY A 243 0.00 10.49 -27.58
CA GLY A 243 0.42 9.41 -28.47
C GLY A 243 -0.17 8.03 -28.09
N ILE A 244 -1.27 8.00 -27.33
CA ILE A 244 -1.90 6.75 -26.90
C ILE A 244 -2.70 6.20 -28.07
N GLU A 245 -2.48 4.92 -28.40
CA GLU A 245 -3.25 4.22 -29.44
C GLU A 245 -4.74 4.40 -29.21
N ARG A 246 -5.42 4.91 -30.23
CA ARG A 246 -6.86 5.17 -30.16
C ARG A 246 -7.57 3.87 -29.81
N PRO A 247 -8.47 3.85 -28.81
CA PRO A 247 -9.54 2.87 -28.80
C PRO A 247 -10.22 2.98 -30.17
N THR A 248 -10.38 1.88 -30.90
CA THR A 248 -11.11 1.89 -32.17
C THR A 248 -12.46 2.60 -31.97
N LYS A 249 -12.83 3.48 -32.91
CA LYS A 249 -14.05 4.31 -32.83
C LYS A 249 -15.25 3.42 -32.43
N GLY A 250 -15.91 3.75 -31.32
CA GLY A 250 -17.08 3.03 -30.81
C GLY A 250 -16.89 2.23 -29.52
N ASN A 251 -15.67 2.13 -28.95
CA ASN A 251 -15.43 1.26 -27.80
C ASN A 251 -15.70 1.86 -26.41
N ILE A 252 -15.90 3.18 -26.27
CA ILE A 252 -16.07 3.82 -24.96
C ILE A 252 -17.37 4.62 -24.92
N THR A 253 -18.25 4.28 -23.98
CA THR A 253 -19.52 5.00 -23.75
C THR A 253 -19.28 6.17 -22.79
N PHE A 254 -19.80 7.36 -23.13
CA PHE A 254 -19.72 8.54 -22.26
C PHE A 254 -21.05 8.79 -21.55
N LYS A 255 -21.08 8.61 -20.22
CA LYS A 255 -22.22 8.92 -19.36
C LYS A 255 -21.95 10.24 -18.64
N LEU A 256 -22.88 11.19 -18.72
CA LEU A 256 -22.78 12.50 -18.08
C LEU A 256 -24.02 12.76 -17.23
N GLU A 257 -23.82 12.97 -15.94
CA GLU A 257 -24.88 13.24 -14.97
C GLU A 257 -24.61 14.56 -14.24
N TYR A 258 -25.70 15.31 -13.98
CA TYR A 258 -25.65 16.57 -13.25
C TYR A 258 -26.41 16.44 -11.94
N VAL A 259 -25.77 16.80 -10.84
CA VAL A 259 -26.36 16.78 -9.50
C VAL A 259 -26.13 18.11 -8.79
N ARG A 260 -26.98 18.41 -7.81
CA ARG A 260 -26.91 19.67 -7.06
C ARG A 260 -26.09 19.60 -5.78
N SER A 261 -25.85 18.39 -5.27
CA SER A 261 -25.16 18.18 -4.00
C SER A 261 -24.05 17.14 -4.14
N ILE A 262 -23.05 17.26 -3.27
CA ILE A 262 -21.90 16.37 -3.22
C ILE A 262 -22.34 14.95 -2.83
N GLU A 263 -23.29 14.83 -1.90
CA GLU A 263 -23.82 13.56 -1.41
C GLU A 263 -24.54 12.78 -2.53
N ALA A 264 -25.29 13.49 -3.37
CA ALA A 264 -25.91 12.90 -4.56
C ALA A 264 -24.85 12.40 -5.54
N GLY A 265 -23.76 13.15 -5.74
CA GLY A 265 -22.64 12.74 -6.57
C GLY A 265 -21.95 11.48 -6.06
N VAL A 266 -21.62 11.45 -4.77
CA VAL A 266 -21.03 10.27 -4.09
C VAL A 266 -21.94 9.04 -4.20
N LYS A 267 -23.26 9.21 -4.08
CA LYS A 267 -24.22 8.12 -4.25
C LYS A 267 -24.20 7.53 -5.66
N ILE A 268 -24.13 8.37 -6.70
CA ILE A 268 -24.01 7.93 -8.09
C ILE A 268 -22.69 7.18 -8.32
N LEU A 269 -21.57 7.69 -7.77
CA LEU A 269 -20.28 6.99 -7.84
C LEU A 269 -20.35 5.60 -7.21
N GLN A 270 -20.94 5.51 -6.01
CA GLN A 270 -21.11 4.23 -5.33
C GLN A 270 -21.97 3.26 -6.14
N SER A 271 -23.10 3.71 -6.69
CA SER A 271 -23.96 2.89 -7.55
C SER A 271 -23.25 2.43 -8.82
N THR A 272 -22.49 3.32 -9.48
CA THR A 272 -21.73 3.00 -10.70
C THR A 272 -20.65 1.95 -10.44
N LEU A 273 -19.92 2.07 -9.33
CA LEU A 273 -18.88 1.09 -8.96
C LEU A 273 -19.47 -0.27 -8.55
N LEU A 274 -20.63 -0.27 -7.88
CA LEU A 274 -21.36 -1.50 -7.55
C LEU A 274 -21.83 -2.24 -8.81
N GLU A 275 -22.38 -1.50 -9.78
CA GLU A 275 -22.78 -2.05 -11.08
C GLU A 275 -21.57 -2.66 -11.82
N TYR A 276 -20.46 -1.92 -11.88
CA TYR A 276 -19.22 -2.41 -12.47
C TYR A 276 -18.74 -3.71 -11.80
N ARG A 277 -18.72 -3.75 -10.47
CA ARG A 277 -18.29 -4.93 -9.70
C ARG A 277 -19.15 -6.16 -9.97
N HIS A 278 -20.44 -5.95 -10.20
CA HIS A 278 -21.41 -7.01 -10.50
C HIS A 278 -21.25 -7.53 -11.93
N GLN A 279 -21.01 -6.63 -12.90
CA GLN A 279 -20.82 -6.98 -14.31
C GLN A 279 -19.44 -7.60 -14.60
N HIS A 280 -18.42 -7.22 -13.81
CA HIS A 280 -17.03 -7.63 -13.99
C HIS A 280 -16.50 -8.32 -12.72
N PRO A 281 -16.62 -9.65 -12.62
CA PRO A 281 -16.10 -10.40 -11.47
C PRO A 281 -14.55 -10.50 -11.44
N GLN A 282 -13.87 -10.06 -12.50
CA GLN A 282 -12.42 -10.12 -12.62
C GLN A 282 -11.72 -9.20 -11.59
N PRO A 283 -10.48 -9.53 -11.20
CA PRO A 283 -9.62 -8.63 -10.44
C PRO A 283 -9.53 -7.24 -11.08
N ALA A 284 -9.80 -6.22 -10.28
CA ALA A 284 -9.67 -4.83 -10.69
C ALA A 284 -8.90 -4.03 -9.63
N ILE A 285 -8.03 -3.12 -10.09
CA ILE A 285 -7.32 -2.18 -9.23
C ILE A 285 -7.97 -0.79 -9.35
N ALA A 286 -8.25 -0.16 -8.22
CA ALA A 286 -8.75 1.21 -8.18
C ALA A 286 -7.56 2.18 -8.16
N ILE A 287 -7.40 2.99 -9.21
CA ILE A 287 -6.42 4.08 -9.25
C ILE A 287 -7.16 5.37 -8.95
N ILE A 288 -6.71 6.12 -7.94
CA ILE A 288 -7.51 7.19 -7.36
C ILE A 288 -6.69 8.47 -7.29
N GLU A 289 -7.08 9.47 -8.07
CA GLU A 289 -6.59 10.84 -7.96
C GLU A 289 -7.66 11.68 -7.26
N TYR A 290 -7.64 11.63 -5.92
CA TYR A 290 -8.66 12.25 -5.07
C TYR A 290 -8.01 12.98 -3.87
N PRO A 291 -8.17 14.31 -3.73
CA PRO A 291 -7.61 15.05 -2.60
C PRO A 291 -8.23 14.59 -1.27
N GLY A 292 -7.40 14.23 -0.29
CA GLY A 292 -7.91 13.78 1.02
C GLY A 292 -8.59 12.41 0.98
N PHE A 293 -8.16 11.53 0.07
CA PHE A 293 -8.71 10.19 -0.15
C PHE A 293 -9.06 9.41 1.12
N GLN A 294 -8.23 9.46 2.17
CA GLN A 294 -8.48 8.71 3.41
C GLN A 294 -9.80 9.10 4.08
N ALA A 295 -10.15 10.39 4.11
CA ALA A 295 -11.42 10.85 4.66
C ALA A 295 -12.60 10.41 3.76
N THR A 296 -12.44 10.48 2.43
CA THR A 296 -13.50 10.16 1.46
C THR A 296 -13.72 8.66 1.24
N LYS A 297 -12.71 7.81 1.47
CA LYS A 297 -12.84 6.35 1.40
C LYS A 297 -13.94 5.82 2.32
N SER A 298 -14.26 6.55 3.39
CA SER A 298 -15.39 6.25 4.27
C SER A 298 -16.77 6.50 3.62
N GLY A 299 -16.85 7.50 2.73
CA GLY A 299 -18.06 7.90 2.02
C GLY A 299 -18.41 6.99 0.85
N ILE A 300 -17.42 6.43 0.14
CA ILE A 300 -17.60 5.47 -0.96
C ILE A 300 -17.19 4.08 -0.48
N ARG A 301 -18.07 3.40 0.25
CA ARG A 301 -17.76 2.14 0.96
C ARG A 301 -17.28 1.02 0.04
N ILE A 302 -17.80 0.99 -1.19
CA ILE A 302 -17.44 -0.03 -2.19
C ILE A 302 -15.94 -0.01 -2.55
N LEU A 303 -15.23 1.11 -2.36
CA LEU A 303 -13.77 1.16 -2.56
C LEU A 303 -13.00 0.29 -1.55
N GLN A 304 -13.61 -0.12 -0.44
CA GLN A 304 -12.97 -1.05 0.50
C GLN A 304 -12.84 -2.49 -0.04
N GLU A 305 -13.59 -2.80 -1.10
CA GLU A 305 -13.58 -4.10 -1.80
C GLU A 305 -12.56 -4.14 -2.94
N PHE A 306 -11.82 -3.06 -3.18
CA PHE A 306 -10.77 -2.99 -4.19
C PHE A 306 -9.42 -2.60 -3.56
N PRO A 307 -8.29 -3.11 -4.10
CA PRO A 307 -7.00 -2.49 -3.86
C PRO A 307 -7.02 -1.08 -4.45
N CYS A 308 -6.67 -0.09 -3.63
CA CYS A 308 -6.79 1.33 -3.96
C CYS A 308 -5.41 1.98 -3.97
N VAL A 309 -4.93 2.40 -5.13
CA VAL A 309 -3.65 3.10 -5.27
C VAL A 309 -3.89 4.57 -5.56
N THR A 310 -3.27 5.45 -4.77
CA THR A 310 -3.48 6.89 -4.90
C THR A 310 -2.46 7.53 -5.82
N ILE A 311 -2.94 8.36 -6.74
CA ILE A 311 -2.11 9.31 -7.49
C ILE A 311 -2.12 10.65 -6.75
N PRO A 312 -0.95 11.32 -6.62
CA PRO A 312 -0.88 12.66 -6.05
C PRO A 312 -1.72 13.62 -6.86
N CYS A 313 -2.64 14.31 -6.21
CA CYS A 313 -3.49 15.27 -6.88
C CYS A 313 -2.68 16.54 -7.20
N ASN A 314 -2.90 17.09 -8.39
CA ASN A 314 -2.38 18.41 -8.69
C ASN A 314 -3.34 19.49 -8.17
N ALA A 315 -2.86 20.34 -7.26
CA ALA A 315 -3.68 21.43 -6.71
C ALA A 315 -4.21 22.40 -7.78
N SER A 316 -3.52 22.55 -8.91
CA SER A 316 -3.98 23.40 -10.02
C SER A 316 -5.26 22.88 -10.67
N ASP A 317 -5.53 21.57 -10.59
CA ASP A 317 -6.71 20.97 -11.19
C ASP A 317 -8.02 21.45 -10.53
N CYS A 318 -7.95 21.81 -9.25
CA CYS A 318 -9.07 22.38 -8.48
C CYS A 318 -9.15 23.91 -8.58
N ASN A 319 -8.20 24.55 -9.27
CA ASN A 319 -8.11 26.00 -9.38
C ASN A 319 -8.67 26.49 -10.72
N TYR A 320 -9.99 26.68 -10.77
CA TYR A 320 -10.66 27.23 -11.94
C TYR A 320 -11.62 28.36 -11.57
N GLN A 321 -11.77 29.30 -12.51
CA GLN A 321 -12.66 30.45 -12.36
C GLN A 321 -14.13 30.03 -12.17
N ALA A 322 -14.96 30.93 -11.67
CA ALA A 322 -16.39 30.67 -11.49
C ALA A 322 -17.14 30.46 -12.82
N LEU A 323 -16.76 31.21 -13.84
CA LEU A 323 -17.37 31.18 -15.18
C LEU A 323 -16.64 30.19 -16.09
N GLY A 324 -17.37 29.39 -16.88
CA GLY A 324 -16.75 28.45 -17.84
C GLY A 324 -16.04 27.27 -17.17
N TRP A 325 -16.25 27.09 -15.86
CA TRP A 325 -15.51 26.14 -15.05
C TRP A 325 -15.75 24.69 -15.47
N GLN A 326 -16.97 24.37 -15.90
CA GLN A 326 -17.35 23.00 -16.27
C GLN A 326 -16.53 22.55 -17.49
N VAL A 327 -16.39 23.40 -18.50
CA VAL A 327 -15.60 23.10 -19.70
C VAL A 327 -14.12 22.90 -19.36
N THR A 328 -13.57 23.77 -18.50
CA THR A 328 -12.17 23.69 -18.06
C THR A 328 -11.90 22.43 -17.24
N ALA A 329 -12.72 22.18 -16.22
CA ALA A 329 -12.60 21.00 -15.37
C ALA A 329 -12.86 19.70 -16.15
N GLY A 330 -13.83 19.71 -17.07
CA GLY A 330 -14.11 18.62 -18.00
C GLY A 330 -12.90 18.29 -18.88
N LYS A 331 -12.26 19.30 -19.48
CA LYS A 331 -11.04 19.11 -20.27
C LYS A 331 -9.90 18.51 -19.44
N ILE A 332 -9.60 19.07 -18.27
CA ILE A 332 -8.54 18.55 -17.38
C ILE A 332 -8.85 17.10 -16.99
N SER A 333 -10.09 16.80 -16.60
CA SER A 333 -10.50 15.45 -16.21
C SER A 333 -10.30 14.43 -17.32
N MET A 334 -10.58 14.79 -18.58
CA MET A 334 -10.36 13.91 -19.73
C MET A 334 -8.87 13.70 -20.01
N GLN A 335 -8.04 14.75 -19.85
CA GLN A 335 -6.59 14.63 -19.94
C GLN A 335 -6.03 13.67 -18.88
N ARG A 336 -6.51 13.76 -17.64
CA ARG A 336 -6.13 12.85 -16.55
C ARG A 336 -6.57 11.41 -16.82
N CYS A 337 -7.78 11.20 -17.35
CA CYS A 337 -8.26 9.87 -17.74
C CYS A 337 -7.39 9.26 -18.84
N ALA A 338 -6.99 10.03 -19.86
CA ALA A 338 -6.11 9.53 -20.91
C ALA A 338 -4.74 9.17 -20.34
N ALA A 339 -4.15 10.04 -19.51
CA ALA A 339 -2.85 9.82 -18.88
C ALA A 339 -2.81 8.65 -17.90
N SER A 340 -3.95 8.26 -17.30
CA SER A 340 -3.99 7.20 -16.28
C SER A 340 -3.48 5.86 -16.81
N SER A 341 -3.69 5.57 -18.10
CA SER A 341 -3.25 4.31 -18.73
C SER A 341 -1.74 4.20 -18.77
N GLN A 342 -1.07 5.27 -19.20
CA GLN A 342 0.38 5.34 -19.24
C GLN A 342 0.96 5.29 -17.82
N TRP A 343 0.38 6.06 -16.89
CA TRP A 343 0.79 6.05 -15.48
C TRP A 343 0.72 4.64 -14.88
N PHE A 344 -0.37 3.91 -15.13
CA PHE A 344 -0.54 2.53 -14.68
C PHE A 344 0.57 1.64 -15.22
N MET A 345 0.81 1.65 -16.54
CA MET A 345 1.83 0.82 -17.19
C MET A 345 3.24 1.12 -16.68
N GLU A 346 3.62 2.40 -16.59
CA GLU A 346 4.92 2.81 -16.05
C GLU A 346 5.10 2.35 -14.60
N ARG A 347 4.04 2.45 -13.79
CA ARG A 347 4.07 2.02 -12.39
C ARG A 347 4.17 0.50 -12.26
N VAL A 348 3.51 -0.28 -13.12
CA VAL A 348 3.67 -1.74 -13.19
C VAL A 348 5.11 -2.12 -13.56
N LEU A 349 5.70 -1.47 -14.56
CA LEU A 349 7.09 -1.72 -14.96
C LEU A 349 8.06 -1.43 -13.81
N LEU A 350 7.87 -0.31 -13.12
CA LEU A 350 8.68 0.04 -11.94
C LEU A 350 8.53 -0.99 -10.81
N SER A 351 7.31 -1.45 -10.53
CA SER A 351 7.07 -2.51 -9.53
C SER A 351 7.82 -3.79 -9.85
N ARG A 352 7.82 -4.21 -11.12
CA ARG A 352 8.55 -5.40 -11.57
C ARG A 352 10.06 -5.22 -11.42
N TYR A 353 10.57 -4.04 -11.75
CA TYR A 353 11.99 -3.71 -11.66
C TYR A 353 12.47 -3.64 -10.20
N ALA A 354 11.76 -2.89 -9.36
CA ALA A 354 12.11 -2.70 -7.95
C ALA A 354 11.74 -3.92 -7.08
N HIS A 355 11.01 -4.89 -7.61
CA HIS A 355 10.31 -5.93 -6.85
C HIS A 355 9.49 -5.35 -5.69
N VAL A 356 8.78 -4.25 -5.92
CA VAL A 356 7.94 -3.59 -4.91
C VAL A 356 6.48 -3.73 -5.34
N PRO A 357 5.57 -4.07 -4.42
CA PRO A 357 4.17 -4.13 -4.77
C PRO A 357 3.61 -2.81 -5.32
N PHE A 358 2.79 -2.90 -6.36
CA PHE A 358 2.24 -1.77 -7.12
C PHE A 358 1.61 -0.66 -6.25
N GLY A 359 0.88 -1.06 -5.21
CA GLY A 359 0.19 -0.11 -4.33
C GLY A 359 1.06 0.50 -3.22
N ASN A 360 2.31 0.08 -3.06
CA ASN A 360 3.18 0.46 -1.95
C ASN A 360 4.45 1.20 -2.37
N ILE A 361 4.61 1.52 -3.66
CA ILE A 361 5.66 2.45 -4.07
C ILE A 361 5.25 3.85 -3.58
N GLU A 362 6.20 4.59 -3.03
CA GLU A 362 5.98 5.95 -2.54
C GLU A 362 5.91 7.00 -3.68
N LEU A 363 5.80 8.27 -3.27
CA LEU A 363 5.76 9.44 -4.14
C LEU A 363 7.09 9.65 -4.85
N ASP A 364 8.18 9.70 -4.08
CA ASP A 364 9.54 9.73 -4.62
C ASP A 364 9.95 8.31 -5.02
N LYS A 365 9.59 7.96 -6.25
CA LYS A 365 9.81 6.64 -6.82
C LYS A 365 11.30 6.27 -6.85
N LEU A 366 12.18 7.25 -7.04
CA LEU A 366 13.60 7.02 -7.25
C LEU A 366 14.28 6.74 -5.92
N LEU A 367 14.08 7.62 -4.93
CA LEU A 367 14.63 7.41 -3.58
C LEU A 367 14.09 6.12 -2.97
N PHE A 368 12.78 5.91 -3.04
CA PHE A 368 12.17 4.70 -2.49
C PHE A 368 12.73 3.42 -3.13
N THR A 369 12.97 3.41 -4.44
CA THR A 369 13.57 2.24 -5.12
C THR A 369 15.01 2.01 -4.66
N ALA A 370 15.79 3.08 -4.50
CA ALA A 370 17.16 3.00 -3.99
C ALA A 370 17.19 2.46 -2.56
N ASP A 371 16.31 2.96 -1.69
CA ASP A 371 16.18 2.51 -0.30
C ASP A 371 15.82 1.03 -0.22
N VAL A 372 14.89 0.56 -1.05
CA VAL A 372 14.52 -0.87 -1.11
C VAL A 372 15.69 -1.74 -1.56
N PHE A 373 16.44 -1.33 -2.59
CA PHE A 373 17.61 -2.09 -3.06
C PHE A 373 18.71 -2.14 -2.01
N PHE A 374 19.02 -0.99 -1.39
CA PHE A 374 20.03 -0.90 -0.36
C PHE A 374 19.64 -1.75 0.85
N SER A 375 18.39 -1.66 1.28
CA SER A 375 17.79 -2.45 2.35
C SER A 375 17.92 -3.95 2.15
N ARG A 376 17.66 -4.44 0.92
CA ARG A 376 17.82 -5.87 0.59
C ARG A 376 19.28 -6.29 0.58
N ALA A 377 20.16 -5.48 0.01
CA ALA A 377 21.60 -5.76 0.00
C ALA A 377 22.19 -5.86 1.42
N LEU A 378 21.80 -4.96 2.33
CA LEU A 378 22.20 -5.02 3.74
C LEU A 378 21.70 -6.31 4.42
N ARG A 379 20.43 -6.67 4.17
CA ARG A 379 19.83 -7.88 4.72
C ARG A 379 20.56 -9.15 4.27
N ASP A 380 20.93 -9.24 2.99
CA ASP A 380 21.60 -10.40 2.42
C ASP A 380 23.04 -10.56 2.95
N GLN A 381 23.73 -9.46 3.26
CA GLN A 381 25.07 -9.49 3.86
C GLN A 381 25.07 -9.69 5.39
N GLN A 382 23.92 -10.01 6.00
CA GLN A 382 23.76 -10.10 7.46
C GLN A 382 24.20 -8.81 8.20
N GLN A 383 24.11 -7.66 7.53
CA GLN A 383 24.34 -6.37 8.15
C GLN A 383 23.04 -5.94 8.85
N SER A 384 23.16 -5.31 10.02
CA SER A 384 22.04 -4.56 10.58
C SER A 384 21.92 -3.24 9.80
N PHE A 385 20.70 -2.72 9.68
CA PHE A 385 20.29 -1.73 8.67
C PHE A 385 20.97 -0.35 8.73
N ALA A 386 22.07 -0.15 9.46
CA ALA A 386 22.75 1.14 9.51
C ALA A 386 24.28 1.07 9.32
N SER A 387 24.83 0.08 8.61
CA SER A 387 26.25 0.13 8.20
C SER A 387 26.48 1.01 6.98
N SER A 388 27.16 2.14 7.19
CA SER A 388 27.85 2.93 6.18
C SER A 388 29.17 2.27 5.76
N LEU A 389 29.54 2.32 4.46
CA LEU A 389 30.76 3.00 3.93
C LEU A 389 31.20 2.60 2.50
N SER A 390 31.46 3.66 1.70
CA SER A 390 32.42 3.84 0.60
C SER A 390 32.19 3.20 -0.79
N LEU A 391 31.73 4.03 -1.76
CA LEU A 391 32.35 4.18 -3.10
C LEU A 391 31.86 5.46 -3.82
N SER A 392 32.68 6.50 -3.70
CA SER A 392 32.97 7.68 -4.54
C SER A 392 32.19 8.06 -5.82
N PHE A 393 30.89 7.82 -6.01
CA PHE A 393 30.20 8.35 -7.21
C PHE A 393 28.83 9.04 -7.02
N CYS A 394 28.20 8.96 -5.84
CA CYS A 394 26.86 9.56 -5.63
C CYS A 394 26.72 10.49 -4.41
N SER A 395 27.83 11.02 -3.87
CA SER A 395 27.79 11.65 -2.54
C SER A 395 27.45 13.14 -2.49
N LYS A 396 27.44 13.90 -3.59
CA LYS A 396 27.22 15.37 -3.49
C LYS A 396 25.81 15.87 -3.82
N ILE A 397 25.01 15.14 -4.59
CA ILE A 397 23.66 15.58 -4.97
C ILE A 397 22.57 14.89 -4.12
N LEU A 398 22.82 13.66 -3.61
CA LEU A 398 21.86 13.00 -2.71
C LEU A 398 21.84 13.63 -1.30
N LEU A 399 22.95 14.21 -0.84
CA LEU A 399 23.09 14.70 0.54
C LEU A 399 22.32 16.01 0.82
N GLU A 400 21.96 16.79 -0.21
CA GLU A 400 21.10 17.98 -0.03
C GLU A 400 19.60 17.70 -0.17
N ILE A 401 19.21 16.50 -0.66
CA ILE A 401 17.80 16.15 -0.93
C ILE A 401 17.24 15.19 0.12
N VAL A 402 18.09 14.43 0.82
CA VAL A 402 17.67 13.52 1.90
C VAL A 402 17.51 14.29 3.21
N SER A 403 16.52 15.17 3.25
CA SER A 403 16.05 15.77 4.51
C SER A 403 14.65 15.27 4.81
N GLN A 404 14.53 14.66 6.00
CA GLN A 404 13.31 14.25 6.69
C GLN A 404 12.84 12.80 6.45
N VAL A 405 12.97 12.04 7.54
CA VAL A 405 12.36 10.75 7.88
C VAL A 405 13.24 9.51 7.60
N LEU A 406 13.34 8.69 8.65
CA LEU A 406 14.19 7.50 8.86
C LEU A 406 15.65 7.79 9.24
N TRP A 407 16.23 6.86 10.01
CA TRP A 407 17.62 6.84 10.51
C TRP A 407 17.88 7.66 11.78
N ILE A 408 17.34 7.20 12.91
CA ILE A 408 17.80 7.68 14.22
C ILE A 408 17.92 6.46 15.14
N SER A 409 19.14 6.09 15.54
CA SER A 409 19.37 5.36 16.79
C SER A 409 18.69 6.12 17.94
N ASP A 410 18.18 5.44 18.97
CA ASP A 410 17.48 6.13 20.06
C ASP A 410 18.39 7.00 20.94
N ASP A 411 19.70 7.05 20.63
CA ASP A 411 20.69 7.99 21.17
C ASP A 411 20.59 9.42 20.59
N GLY A 412 19.70 9.65 19.61
CA GLY A 412 19.48 10.98 19.03
C GLY A 412 20.53 11.39 17.99
N ILE A 413 21.46 10.51 17.62
CA ILE A 413 22.43 10.75 16.56
C ILE A 413 21.86 10.16 15.26
N PRO A 414 21.63 10.97 14.22
CA PRO A 414 21.19 10.45 12.94
C PRO A 414 22.32 9.64 12.30
N ASP A 415 21.99 8.50 11.68
CA ASP A 415 22.96 7.51 11.17
C ASP A 415 23.64 7.96 9.86
N PHE A 416 24.15 9.20 9.81
CA PHE A 416 24.96 9.70 8.72
C PHE A 416 26.43 9.38 9.01
N GLY A 417 27.07 8.63 8.11
CA GLY A 417 28.49 8.33 8.20
C GLY A 417 29.33 9.61 8.27
N GLY A 418 30.02 9.80 9.39
CA GLY A 418 30.96 10.88 9.64
C GLY A 418 31.31 10.90 11.12
N ILE A 419 32.59 10.90 11.44
CA ILE A 419 33.04 11.06 12.84
C ILE A 419 32.69 12.50 13.22
N TYR A 420 31.61 12.70 13.99
CA TYR A 420 31.24 14.03 14.47
C TYR A 420 32.13 14.38 15.67
N GLU A 421 33.35 14.83 15.39
CA GLU A 421 34.16 15.57 16.36
C GLU A 421 33.85 17.05 16.22
N GLY A 422 32.85 17.53 16.97
CA GLY A 422 32.54 18.96 17.03
C GLY A 422 31.41 19.27 17.99
N GLU A 423 31.71 19.99 19.06
CA GLU A 423 30.70 20.63 19.90
C GLU A 423 29.86 21.59 19.05
N THR A 424 28.54 21.49 19.15
CA THR A 424 27.59 22.34 18.44
C THR A 424 27.68 23.77 18.98
N CYS A 425 28.30 24.67 18.21
CA CYS A 425 28.31 26.09 18.51
C CYS A 425 27.14 26.79 17.79
N PHE A 426 26.38 27.61 18.53
CA PHE A 426 25.20 28.38 18.13
C PHE A 426 25.41 29.37 16.95
N VAL A 427 26.62 29.45 16.39
CA VAL A 427 27.00 30.46 15.39
C VAL A 427 26.68 30.00 13.95
N ASP A 428 26.44 28.71 13.71
CA ASP A 428 26.20 28.18 12.36
C ASP A 428 24.74 28.32 11.87
N GLU A 429 23.78 28.68 12.73
CA GLU A 429 22.38 28.91 12.31
C GLU A 429 22.15 30.26 11.59
N VAL A 430 23.11 31.19 11.60
CA VAL A 430 22.87 32.56 11.10
C VAL A 430 23.35 32.80 9.65
N ARG A 431 23.97 31.81 8.98
CA ARG A 431 24.52 32.02 7.61
C ARG A 431 23.69 31.47 6.45
N LEU A 432 22.54 30.84 6.69
CA LEU A 432 21.65 30.36 5.62
C LEU A 432 20.52 31.34 5.22
N LEU A 433 20.55 32.56 5.74
CA LEU A 433 19.70 33.65 5.25
C LEU A 433 20.56 34.79 4.71
N LYS A 434 21.07 34.63 3.49
CA LYS A 434 21.33 35.72 2.56
C LYS A 434 21.32 35.25 1.12
#